data_AF-A0A0B3AWM5-F1
#
_entry.id   AF-A0A0B3AWM5-F1
#
_cell.length_a   1.000
_cell.length_b   1.000
_cell.length_c   1.000
_cell.angle_alpha   90.00
_cell.angle_beta   90.00
_cell.angle_gamma   90.00
#
_symmetry.space_group_name_H-M   'P 1'
#
loop_
_entity.id
_entity.type
_entity.pdbx_description
1 polymer ?
#
loop_
_entity_poly.entity_id
_entity_poly.type
_entity_poly.pdbx_seq_one_letter_code
_entity_poly.pdbx_strand_id
1 'polypeptide(L)' 'MPHQCVRCAKLYPAGCKELLSGCTCGGKFFFFVKDEAIEKAKEITQNLSMEEKQELEEDILEQNP' A
#
# COMPACT_ATOMS: atom_id res chain seq x y z
N MET A 1 10.36 3.12 8.56
CA MET A 1 9.01 3.64 8.85
C MET A 1 8.40 4.48 7.71
N PRO A 2 7.78 3.80 6.73
CA PRO A 2 7.06 4.41 5.64
C PRO A 2 5.76 5.08 6.05
N HIS A 3 5.37 6.05 5.24
CA HIS A 3 4.13 6.81 5.40
C HIS A 3 3.29 6.71 4.14
N GLN A 4 2.05 6.28 4.27
CA GLN A 4 1.14 6.08 3.16
C GLN A 4 0.15 7.25 3.06
N CYS A 5 0.10 7.94 1.94
CA CYS A 5 -0.86 9.02 1.74
C CYS A 5 -2.30 8.48 1.78
N VAL A 6 -3.16 9.03 2.63
CA VAL A 6 -4.56 8.55 2.78
C VAL A 6 -5.41 8.77 1.52
N ARG A 7 -4.99 9.67 0.63
CA ARG A 7 -5.75 10.05 -0.56
C ARG A 7 -5.42 9.21 -1.80
N CYS A 8 -4.14 8.88 -1.99
CA CYS A 8 -3.67 8.21 -3.22
C CYS A 8 -2.90 6.92 -2.94
N ALA A 9 -2.84 6.47 -1.69
CA ALA A 9 -2.15 5.26 -1.25
C ALA A 9 -0.63 5.21 -1.52
N LYS A 10 -0.01 6.27 -2.04
CA LYS A 10 1.44 6.31 -2.28
C LYS A 10 2.21 6.20 -0.97
N LEU A 11 3.17 5.28 -0.93
CA LEU A 11 4.12 5.08 0.16
C LEU A 11 5.34 5.99 0.00
N TYR A 12 5.75 6.62 1.10
CA TYR A 12 6.95 7.43 1.20
C TYR A 12 7.90 6.87 2.25
N PRO A 13 9.22 6.92 2.03
CA PRO A 13 10.20 6.49 3.03
C PRO A 13 10.23 7.45 4.24
N ALA A 14 10.86 7.01 5.31
CA ALA A 14 11.10 7.86 6.47
C ALA A 14 11.96 9.09 6.08
N GLY A 15 11.63 10.26 6.64
CA GLY A 15 12.40 11.49 6.41
C GLY A 15 12.22 12.15 5.05
N CYS A 16 11.22 11.75 4.25
CA CYS A 16 10.94 12.42 2.99
C CYS A 16 10.41 13.86 3.22
N LYS A 17 10.61 14.74 2.24
CA LYS A 17 10.18 16.15 2.33
C LYS A 17 8.66 16.28 2.28
N GLU A 18 8.00 15.34 1.63
CA GLU A 18 6.55 15.27 1.44
C GLU A 18 5.78 15.09 2.75
N LEU A 19 6.43 14.62 3.81
CA LEU A 19 5.84 14.64 5.16
C LEU A 19 5.65 16.06 5.69
N LEU A 20 6.50 17.00 5.26
CA LEU A 20 6.42 18.41 5.66
C LEU A 20 5.61 19.22 4.65
N SER A 21 5.84 19.00 3.34
CA SER A 21 5.21 19.78 2.27
C SER A 21 3.86 19.23 1.80
N GLY A 22 3.51 18.01 2.18
CA GLY A 22 2.38 17.26 1.65
C GLY A 22 2.75 16.38 0.44
N CYS A 23 1.88 15.42 0.15
CA CYS A 23 2.00 14.48 -0.96
C CYS A 23 1.85 15.20 -2.31
N THR A 24 2.49 14.69 -3.35
CA THR A 24 2.39 15.21 -4.73
C THR A 24 0.97 15.21 -5.31
N CYS A 25 0.03 14.45 -4.74
CA CYS A 25 -1.40 14.48 -5.11
C CYS A 25 -2.20 15.58 -4.39
N GLY A 26 -1.53 16.40 -3.56
CA GLY A 26 -2.15 17.44 -2.72
C GLY A 26 -2.69 16.94 -1.37
N GLY A 27 -2.58 15.64 -1.06
CA GLY A 27 -2.96 15.10 0.25
C GLY A 27 -1.97 15.48 1.34
N LYS A 28 -2.47 15.78 2.55
CA LYS A 28 -1.64 16.18 3.71
C LYS A 28 -1.61 15.16 4.85
N PHE A 29 -2.52 14.20 4.83
CA PHE A 29 -2.61 13.17 5.85
C PHE A 29 -1.96 11.87 5.36
N PHE A 30 -1.29 11.20 6.28
CA PHE A 30 -0.57 9.97 6.02
C PHE A 30 -0.86 8.95 7.13
N PHE A 31 -1.01 7.68 6.76
CA PHE A 31 -0.91 6.58 7.69
C PHE A 31 0.55 6.27 7.96
N PHE A 32 0.87 6.03 9.22
CA PHE A 32 2.12 5.41 9.61
C PHE A 32 2.02 3.91 9.38
N VAL A 33 2.96 3.34 8.62
CA VAL A 33 3.00 1.90 8.35
C VAL A 33 4.24 1.30 8.99
N LYS A 34 4.04 0.30 9.86
CA LYS A 34 5.14 -0.43 10.50
C LYS A 34 5.89 -1.25 9.46
N ASP A 35 7.22 -1.23 9.53
CA ASP A 35 8.09 -1.98 8.61
C ASP A 35 7.75 -3.49 8.62
N GLU A 36 7.47 -4.06 9.80
CA GLU A 36 7.03 -5.46 9.96
C GLU A 36 5.75 -5.81 9.19
N ALA A 37 4.80 -4.86 9.08
CA ALA A 37 3.55 -5.10 8.35
C ALA A 37 3.80 -5.15 6.84
N ILE A 38 4.77 -4.37 6.35
CA ILE A 38 5.16 -4.35 4.94
C ILE A 38 5.88 -5.65 4.58
N GLU A 39 6.78 -6.13 5.43
CA GLU A 39 7.49 -7.39 5.19
C GLU A 39 6.53 -8.59 5.20
N LYS A 40 5.58 -8.64 6.14
CA LYS A 40 4.52 -9.67 6.14
C LYS A 40 3.67 -9.62 4.88
N ALA A 41 3.29 -8.42 4.42
CA ALA A 41 2.53 -8.28 3.18
C ALA A 41 3.32 -8.79 1.97
N LYS A 42 4.61 -8.48 1.89
CA LYS A 42 5.49 -9.00 0.83
C LYS A 42 5.58 -10.52 0.87
N GLU A 43 5.85 -11.11 2.03
CA GLU A 43 5.95 -12.56 2.21
C GLU A 43 4.69 -13.28 1.73
N ILE A 44 3.51 -12.78 2.13
CA ILE A 44 2.22 -13.32 1.66
C ILE A 44 2.14 -13.22 0.13
N THR A 45 2.39 -12.04 -0.45
CA THR A 45 2.26 -11.84 -1.91
C THR A 45 3.28 -12.60 -2.75
N GLN A 46 4.46 -12.88 -2.20
CA GLN A 46 5.52 -13.64 -2.87
C GLN A 46 5.24 -15.14 -2.87
N ASN A 47 4.58 -15.64 -1.83
CA ASN A 47 4.26 -17.06 -1.68
C ASN A 47 2.97 -17.48 -2.42
N LEU A 48 2.17 -16.53 -2.92
CA LEU A 48 1.00 -16.83 -3.75
C LEU A 48 1.41 -17.40 -5.11
N SER A 49 0.80 -18.51 -5.49
CA SER A 49 0.90 -19.09 -6.83
C SER A 49 0.23 -18.19 -7.88
N MET A 50 0.41 -18.52 -9.16
CA MET A 50 -0.25 -17.77 -10.23
C MET A 50 -1.76 -17.98 -10.20
N GLU A 51 -2.19 -19.21 -9.90
CA GLU A 51 -3.60 -19.58 -9.76
C GLU A 51 -4.26 -18.82 -8.60
N GLU A 52 -3.62 -18.78 -7.43
CA GLU A 52 -4.15 -18.05 -6.25
C GLU A 52 -4.25 -16.54 -6.50
N LYS A 53 -3.36 -15.96 -7.31
CA LYS A 53 -3.44 -14.55 -7.71
C LYS A 53 -4.62 -14.29 -8.63
N GLN A 54 -4.85 -15.18 -9.59
CA GLN A 54 -5.95 -15.05 -10.54
C GLN A 54 -7.30 -15.17 -9.85
N GLU A 55 -7.48 -16.17 -8.98
CA GLU A 55 -8.71 -16.33 -8.19
C GLU A 55 -9.01 -15.09 -7.35
N LEU A 56 -7.99 -14.52 -6.68
CA LEU A 56 -8.15 -13.30 -5.89
C LEU A 56 -8.57 -12.09 -6.75
N GLU A 57 -8.02 -11.95 -7.95
CA GLU A 57 -8.39 -10.87 -8.88
C GLU A 57 -9.83 -11.02 -9.38
N GLU A 58 -10.26 -12.23 -9.73
CA GLU A 58 -11.63 -12.55 -10.13
C GLU A 58 -12.61 -12.24 -8.98
N ASP A 59 -12.32 -12.69 -7.75
CA ASP A 59 -13.13 -12.41 -6.56
C ASP A 59 -13.34 -10.91 -6.31
N ILE A 60 -12.29 -10.09 -6.49
CA ILE A 60 -12.38 -8.64 -6.30
C ILE A 60 -13.27 -7.98 -7.36
N LEU A 61 -13.16 -8.43 -8.62
CA LEU A 61 -13.95 -7.90 -9.73
C LEU A 61 -15.43 -8.27 -9.61
N GLU A 62 -15.74 -9.48 -9.16
CA GLU A 62 -17.13 -9.94 -8.96
C GLU A 62 -17.81 -9.25 -7.77
N GLN A 63 -17.07 -8.91 -6.71
CA GLN A 63 -17.62 -8.24 -5.52
C GLN A 63 -17.89 -6.74 -5.71
N ASN A 64 -17.47 -6.14 -6.81
CA ASN A 64 -17.62 -4.71 -7.07
C ASN A 64 -18.31 -4.48 -8.44
N PRO A 65 -19.62 -4.77 -8.55
CA PRO A 65 -20.38 -4.64 -9.80
C PRO A 65 -20.55 -3.19 -10.28
#